data_AF-A0A8I0B881-F1
#
_entry.id   AF-A0A8I0B881-F1
#
_cell.length_a   1.000
_cell.length_b   1.000
_cell.length_c   1.000
_cell.angle_alpha   90.00
_cell.angle_beta   90.00
_cell.angle_gamma   90.00
#
_symmetry.space_group_name_H-M   'P 1'
#
loop_
_entity.id
_entity.type
_entity.pdbx_description
1 polymer ?
#
loop_
_entity_poly.entity_id
_entity_poly.type
_entity_poly.pdbx_seq_one_letter_code
_entity_poly.pdbx_strand_id
1 'polypeptide(L)'
;WTIIAWMRQREIVGLRNRLHDEYLQVGKTAHNAWKTGSSLDISSGEVALALRQVDFLLDEIRHLEDALAEEKQRFFQEKGLNVPPQSE
;
A
#
# COMPACT_ATOMS: atom_id res chain seq x y z
N TRP A 1 -21.48 5.14 -7.37
CA TRP A 1 -20.75 4.74 -6.15
C TRP A 1 -20.19 3.32 -6.23
N THR A 2 -21.02 2.26 -6.27
CA THR A 2 -20.55 0.86 -6.17
C THR A 2 -19.49 0.44 -7.20
N ILE A 3 -19.64 0.85 -8.47
CA ILE A 3 -18.67 0.54 -9.54
C ILE A 3 -17.33 1.26 -9.29
N ILE A 4 -17.38 2.55 -8.94
CA ILE A 4 -16.19 3.37 -8.64
C ILE A 4 -15.44 2.80 -7.44
N ALA A 5 -16.17 2.50 -6.36
CA ALA A 5 -15.61 1.90 -5.16
C ALA A 5 -14.95 0.55 -5.47
N TRP A 6 -15.58 -0.28 -6.31
CA TRP A 6 -14.99 -1.57 -6.72
C TRP A 6 -13.70 -1.40 -7.52
N MET A 7 -13.66 -0.46 -8.48
CA MET A 7 -12.44 -0.19 -9.26
C MET A 7 -11.29 0.29 -8.37
N ARG A 8 -11.56 1.26 -7.48
CA ARG A 8 -10.57 1.79 -6.53
C ARG A 8 -10.09 0.73 -5.53
N GLN A 9 -11.00 -0.10 -5.05
CA GLN A 9 -10.63 -1.20 -4.17
C GLN A 9 -9.71 -2.21 -4.87
N ARG A 10 -9.95 -2.50 -6.16
CA ARG A 10 -9.07 -3.39 -6.93
C ARG A 10 -7.68 -2.80 -7.15
N GLU A 11 -7.59 -1.50 -7.38
CA GLU A 11 -6.32 -0.78 -7.48
C GLU A 11 -5.52 -0.89 -6.17
N ILE A 12 -6.16 -0.59 -5.03
CA ILE A 12 -5.55 -0.71 -3.69
C ILE A 12 -5.11 -2.16 -3.42
N VAL A 13 -5.94 -3.15 -3.75
CA VAL A 13 -5.57 -4.58 -3.60
C VAL A 13 -4.36 -4.93 -4.47
N GLY A 14 -4.28 -4.41 -5.69
CA GLY A 14 -3.12 -4.61 -6.57
C GLY A 14 -1.84 -4.06 -5.96
N LEU A 15 -1.88 -2.85 -5.40
CA LEU A 15 -0.73 -2.24 -4.73
C LEU A 15 -0.34 -2.98 -3.46
N ARG A 16 -1.31 -3.44 -2.65
CA ARG A 16 -1.05 -4.26 -1.46
C ARG A 16 -0.39 -5.60 -1.79
N ASN A 17 -0.80 -6.24 -2.88
CA ASN A 17 -0.16 -7.47 -3.35
C ASN A 17 1.30 -7.19 -3.75
N ARG A 18 1.54 -6.11 -4.49
CA ARG A 18 2.90 -5.70 -4.84
C ARG A 18 3.76 -5.38 -3.61
N LEU A 19 3.19 -4.68 -2.62
CA LEU A 19 3.86 -4.39 -1.34
C LEU A 19 4.27 -5.69 -0.63
N HIS A 20 3.39 -6.70 -0.63
CA HIS A 20 3.70 -8.01 -0.07
C HIS A 20 4.88 -8.69 -0.80
N ASP A 21 4.92 -8.60 -2.12
CA ASP A 21 6.01 -9.16 -2.93
C ASP A 21 7.36 -8.48 -2.63
N GLU A 22 7.39 -7.16 -2.45
CA GLU A 22 8.61 -6.42 -2.08
C GLU A 22 9.11 -6.84 -0.69
N TYR A 23 8.21 -6.97 0.30
CA TYR A 23 8.58 -7.50 1.62
C TYR A 23 9.14 -8.92 1.56
N LEU A 24 8.53 -9.79 0.74
CA LEU A 24 9.03 -11.14 0.52
C LEU A 24 10.42 -11.13 -0.12
N GLN A 25 10.70 -10.22 -1.05
CA GLN A 25 12.02 -10.09 -1.66
C GLN A 25 13.07 -9.68 -0.62
N VAL A 26 12.81 -8.65 0.18
CA VAL A 26 13.70 -8.24 1.28
C VAL A 26 13.94 -9.39 2.27
N GLY A 27 12.86 -10.09 2.65
CA GLY A 27 12.94 -11.24 3.55
C GLY A 27 13.76 -12.40 2.99
N LYS A 28 13.63 -12.71 1.69
CA LYS A 28 14.45 -13.74 1.01
C LYS A 28 15.92 -13.36 1.02
N THR A 29 16.25 -12.10 0.73
CA THR A 29 17.64 -11.61 0.74
C THR A 29 18.24 -11.68 2.15
N ALA A 30 17.49 -11.27 3.17
CA ALA A 30 17.89 -11.40 4.57
C ALA A 30 18.10 -12.86 4.99
N HIS A 31 17.18 -13.75 4.62
CA HIS A 31 17.28 -15.18 4.91
C HIS A 31 18.50 -15.82 4.23
N ASN A 32 18.77 -15.46 2.97
CA ASN A 32 19.94 -15.95 2.25
C ASN A 32 21.25 -15.49 2.90
N ALA A 33 21.34 -14.20 3.29
CA ALA A 33 22.50 -13.68 4.00
C ALA A 33 22.74 -14.44 5.32
N TRP A 34 21.68 -14.65 6.10
CA TRP A 34 21.74 -15.44 7.33
C TRP A 34 22.22 -16.88 7.08
N LYS A 35 21.67 -17.55 6.05
CA LYS A 35 22.04 -18.93 5.69
C LYS A 35 23.49 -19.07 5.26
N THR A 36 24.05 -18.09 4.56
CA THR A 36 25.46 -18.10 4.13
C THR A 36 26.42 -17.59 5.19
N GLY A 37 25.92 -17.14 6.36
CA GLY A 37 26.75 -16.48 7.37
C GLY A 37 27.27 -15.11 6.93
N SER A 38 26.66 -14.53 5.90
CA SER A 38 26.99 -13.19 5.38
C SER A 38 26.20 -12.13 6.13
N SER A 39 26.75 -10.93 6.28
CA SER A 39 25.96 -9.78 6.73
C SER A 39 24.94 -9.41 5.66
N LEU A 40 23.71 -9.08 6.07
CA LEU A 40 22.76 -8.41 5.18
C LEU A 40 23.31 -7.03 4.86
N ASP A 41 23.61 -6.79 3.59
CA ASP A 41 23.95 -5.45 3.13
C ASP A 41 22.67 -4.70 2.75
N ILE A 42 22.15 -3.94 3.71
CA ILE A 42 20.96 -3.09 3.53
C ILE A 42 21.26 -1.95 2.54
N SER A 43 22.53 -1.60 2.35
CA SER A 43 22.98 -0.59 1.39
C SER A 43 23.19 -1.18 -0.01
N SER A 44 23.04 -2.50 -0.17
CA SER A 44 23.07 -3.12 -1.48
C SER A 44 21.97 -2.51 -2.34
N GLY A 45 22.28 -2.25 -3.61
CA GLY A 45 21.36 -1.56 -4.52
C GLY A 45 20.00 -2.24 -4.65
N GLU A 46 19.94 -3.56 -4.48
CA GLU A 46 18.70 -4.34 -4.54
C GLU A 46 17.84 -4.17 -3.29
N VAL A 47 18.40 -4.33 -2.09
CA VAL A 47 17.66 -4.17 -0.83
C VAL A 47 17.24 -2.72 -0.62
N ALA A 48 18.13 -1.77 -0.93
CA ALA A 48 17.83 -0.35 -0.84
C ALA A 48 16.72 0.07 -1.81
N LEU A 49 16.69 -0.51 -3.03
CA LEU A 49 15.62 -0.26 -4.00
C LEU A 49 14.29 -0.84 -3.52
N ALA A 50 14.27 -2.08 -3.04
CA ALA A 50 13.06 -2.73 -2.54
C ALA A 50 12.47 -1.96 -1.33
N LEU A 51 13.32 -1.47 -0.42
CA LEU A 51 12.86 -0.64 0.71
C LEU A 51 12.25 0.69 0.24
N ARG A 52 12.86 1.36 -0.75
CA ARG A 52 12.25 2.58 -1.34
C ARG A 52 10.92 2.29 -2.03
N GLN A 53 10.80 1.13 -2.67
CA GLN A 53 9.55 0.70 -3.29
C GLN A 53 8.47 0.42 -2.24
N VAL A 54 8.84 -0.19 -1.11
CA VAL A 54 7.95 -0.37 0.05
C VAL A 54 7.43 0.98 0.55
N ASP A 55 8.32 1.94 0.80
CA ASP A 55 7.94 3.28 1.28
C ASP A 55 6.96 3.95 0.30
N PHE A 56 7.29 3.95 -0.99
CA PHE A 56 6.43 4.50 -2.04
C PHE A 56 5.05 3.83 -2.09
N LEU A 57 5.00 2.49 -2.02
CA LEU A 57 3.75 1.74 -2.09
C LEU A 57 2.86 2.00 -0.87
N LEU A 58 3.45 2.16 0.32
CA LEU A 58 2.71 2.50 1.53
C LEU A 58 2.07 3.88 1.41
N ASP A 59 2.83 4.88 0.95
CA ASP A 59 2.32 6.23 0.74
C ASP A 59 1.21 6.27 -0.31
N GLU A 60 1.38 5.56 -1.42
CA GLU A 60 0.39 5.49 -2.49
C GLU A 60 -0.91 4.79 -2.05
N ILE A 61 -0.80 3.68 -1.32
CA ILE A 61 -1.97 2.98 -0.77
C ILE A 61 -2.74 3.92 0.17
N ARG A 62 -2.04 4.60 1.08
CA ARG A 62 -2.66 5.55 2.00
C ARG A 62 -3.34 6.69 1.25
N HIS A 63 -2.68 7.26 0.26
CA HIS A 63 -3.24 8.32 -0.57
C HIS A 63 -4.54 7.89 -1.26
N LEU A 64 -4.57 6.68 -1.82
CA LEU A 64 -5.77 6.15 -2.49
C LEU A 64 -6.90 5.82 -1.52
N GLU A 65 -6.59 5.36 -0.31
CA GLU A 65 -7.58 5.12 0.76
C GLU A 65 -8.23 6.43 1.22
N ASP A 66 -7.41 7.46 1.44
CA ASP A 66 -7.88 8.81 1.80
C ASP A 66 -8.74 9.39 0.67
N ALA A 67 -8.27 9.32 -0.58
CA ALA A 67 -9.02 9.78 -1.74
C ALA A 67 -10.37 9.05 -1.91
N LEU A 68 -10.41 7.74 -1.66
CA LEU A 68 -11.64 6.96 -1.70
C LEU A 68 -12.61 7.38 -0.58
N ALA A 69 -12.10 7.67 0.61
CA ALA A 69 -12.90 8.17 1.73
C ALA A 69 -13.49 9.57 1.43
N GLU A 70 -12.69 10.47 0.85
CA GLU A 70 -13.15 11.79 0.42
C GLU A 70 -14.20 11.72 -0.70
N GLU A 71 -13.98 10.87 -1.71
CA GLU A 71 -14.93 10.67 -2.81
C GLU A 71 -16.25 10.06 -2.30
N LYS A 72 -16.17 9.14 -1.34
CA LYS A 72 -17.34 8.60 -0.63
C LYS A 72 -18.13 9.71 0.04
N GLN A 73 -17.46 10.54 0.82
CA GLN A 73 -18.08 11.64 1.55
C GLN A 73 -18.76 12.63 0.60
N ARG A 74 -18.07 13.06 -0.47
CA ARG A 74 -18.64 13.93 -1.50
C ARG A 74 -19.88 13.33 -2.15
N PHE A 75 -19.83 12.06 -2.55
CA PHE A 75 -20.98 11.38 -3.15
C PHE A 75 -22.21 11.36 -2.22
N PHE A 76 -22.03 11.08 -0.93
CA PHE A 76 -23.15 11.07 0.02
C PHE A 76 -23.71 12.46 0.29
N GLN A 77 -22.85 13.48 0.40
CA GLN A 77 -23.26 14.89 0.53
C GLN A 77 -24.10 15.34 -0.66
N GLU A 78 -23.63 15.09 -1.89
CA GLU A 78 -24.35 15.44 -3.13
C GLU A 78 -25.70 14.73 -3.27
N LYS A 79 -25.84 13.54 -2.67
CA LYS A 79 -27.09 12.76 -2.70
C LYS A 79 -28.02 13.04 -1.53
N GLY A 80 -27.66 13.95 -0.62
CA GLY A 80 -28.46 14.25 0.58
C GLY A 80 -28.58 13.06 1.54
N LEU A 81 -27.64 12.11 1.45
CA LEU A 81 -27.60 10.91 2.27
C LEU A 81 -26.75 11.21 3.51
N ASN A 82 -27.25 10.87 4.70
CA ASN A 82 -26.61 11.18 5.98
C ASN A 82 -25.19 10.60 6.02
N VAL A 83 -24.17 11.46 6.15
CA VAL A 83 -22.77 11.03 6.24
C VAL A 83 -22.51 10.63 7.70
N PRO A 84 -22.19 9.36 8.00
CA PRO A 84 -21.82 8.99 9.36
C PRO A 84 -20.55 9.79 9.74
N PRO A 85 -20.49 10.35 10.96
CA PRO A 85 -19.33 11.13 11.40
C PRO A 85 -18.08 10.25 11.32
N GLN A 86 -16.99 10.82 10.82
CA GLN A 86 -15.69 10.16 10.90
C GLN A 86 -15.25 10.20 12.36
N SER A 87 -15.17 9.03 12.99
CA SER A 87 -14.69 8.90 14.36
C SER A 87 -13.22 9.30 14.42
N GLU A 88 -12.90 10.26 15.30
CA GLU A 88 -11.55 10.66 15.72
C GLU A 88 -10.75 9.51 16.34
#